data_AF-A0A4R8DJ98-F1
#
_entry.id   AF-A0A4R8DJ98-F1
#
_cell.length_a   1.000
_cell.length_b   1.000
_cell.length_c   1.000
_cell.angle_alpha   90.00
_cell.angle_beta   90.00
_cell.angle_gamma   90.00
#
_symmetry.space_group_name_H-M   'P 1'
#
loop_
_entity.id
_entity.type
_entity.pdbx_description
1 polymer ?
#
loop_
_entity_poly.entity_id
_entity_poly.type
_entity_poly.pdbx_seq_one_letter_code
_entity_poly.pdbx_strand_id
1 'polypeptide(L)'
;MSNVVLLSTRKLPPTYFDQVREDLGDQNITIDVVGWVAPSAWVADKVNSFTLIGPGRMPAAPVVEPEPDPATEPTDEAPDAVIAPEAVADPETVVEDEAKVAPAAAQVAAAASTPPPPPAAAKPRPTGAKRVVKAVEWRARKAKKVAGRMLPKAIKTSAPVKFLRGQRATSDLGKTYWERVLSRRDVLETIDQADVVIALDAGAIWAGWNLGQRKASTPVVLGLPAARRELDMMKAPST
;
A
#
# COMPACT_ATOMS: atom_id res chain seq x y z
N MET A 1 26.57 -14.67 -4.88
CA MET A 1 25.51 -13.90 -5.55
C MET A 1 24.78 -13.19 -4.43
N SER A 2 24.77 -11.86 -4.42
CA SER A 2 24.22 -11.11 -3.27
C SER A 2 22.71 -10.93 -3.43
N ASN A 3 21.97 -11.16 -2.35
CA ASN A 3 20.53 -10.93 -2.30
C ASN A 3 20.22 -9.58 -1.64
N VAL A 4 19.50 -8.73 -2.37
CA VAL A 4 19.18 -7.36 -1.94
C VAL A 4 17.66 -7.19 -1.89
N VAL A 5 17.16 -6.77 -0.73
CA VAL A 5 15.74 -6.44 -0.55
C VAL A 5 15.52 -4.94 -0.60
N LEU A 6 14.66 -4.50 -1.52
CA LEU A 6 14.26 -3.10 -1.68
C LEU A 6 12.92 -2.83 -0.98
N LEU A 7 12.93 -1.90 -0.02
CA LEU A 7 11.72 -1.39 0.63
C LEU A 7 11.29 -0.08 -0.04
N SER A 8 10.07 -0.06 -0.59
CA SER A 8 9.52 1.13 -1.24
C SER A 8 8.04 1.33 -0.95
N THR A 9 7.65 2.58 -0.74
CA THR A 9 6.26 3.02 -0.70
C THR A 9 5.80 3.72 -1.98
N ARG A 10 6.68 3.85 -2.97
CA ARG A 10 6.43 4.56 -4.23
C ARG A 10 6.18 3.60 -5.39
N LYS A 11 5.56 4.14 -6.44
CA LYS A 11 5.41 3.46 -7.73
C LYS A 11 6.77 3.44 -8.44
N LEU A 12 7.36 2.25 -8.58
CA LEU A 12 8.67 2.07 -9.19
C LEU A 12 8.53 1.72 -10.68
N PRO A 13 9.25 2.41 -11.58
CA PRO A 13 9.29 2.03 -12.99
C PRO A 13 10.24 0.86 -13.24
N PRO A 14 10.03 0.03 -14.28
CA PRO A 14 10.91 -1.09 -14.59
C PRO A 14 12.38 -0.67 -14.80
N THR A 15 12.60 0.47 -15.46
CA THR A 15 13.94 1.03 -15.70
C THR A 15 14.70 1.37 -14.43
N TYR A 16 14.00 1.56 -13.30
CA TYR A 16 14.64 1.81 -12.02
C TYR A 16 15.44 0.59 -11.54
N PHE A 17 14.99 -0.63 -11.82
CA PHE A 17 15.70 -1.84 -11.39
C PHE A 17 17.00 -2.06 -12.18
N ASP A 18 17.04 -1.60 -13.44
CA ASP A 18 18.27 -1.59 -14.23
C ASP A 18 19.27 -0.57 -13.63
N GLN A 19 18.79 0.62 -13.28
CA GLN A 19 19.61 1.63 -12.58
C GLN A 19 20.13 1.12 -11.23
N VAL A 20 19.31 0.40 -10.46
CA VAL A 20 19.73 -0.16 -9.17
C VAL A 20 20.91 -1.12 -9.33
N ARG A 21 20.89 -1.98 -10.36
CA ARG A 21 22.02 -2.89 -10.65
C ARG A 21 23.28 -2.13 -11.02
N GLU A 22 23.15 -1.11 -11.86
CA GLU A 22 24.26 -0.24 -12.25
C GLU A 22 24.86 0.49 -11.04
N ASP A 23 24.01 1.10 -10.21
CA ASP A 23 24.42 1.87 -9.04
C ASP A 23 25.12 0.99 -7.99
N LEU A 24 24.61 -0.23 -7.78
CA LEU A 24 25.22 -1.23 -6.90
C LEU A 24 26.49 -1.87 -7.50
N GLY A 25 26.74 -1.65 -8.79
CA GLY A 25 27.95 -2.11 -9.48
C GLY A 25 28.00 -3.61 -9.74
N ASP A 26 26.86 -4.30 -9.69
CA ASP A 26 26.77 -5.75 -9.88
C ASP A 26 25.48 -6.12 -10.60
N GLN A 27 25.63 -6.65 -11.81
CA GLN A 27 24.52 -7.06 -12.68
C GLN A 27 23.86 -8.37 -12.21
N ASN A 28 24.59 -9.20 -11.47
CA ASN A 28 24.17 -10.54 -11.06
C ASN A 28 23.57 -10.56 -9.65
N ILE A 29 23.08 -9.43 -9.14
CA ILE A 29 22.39 -9.40 -7.86
C ILE A 29 20.96 -9.91 -7.99
N THR A 30 20.51 -10.62 -6.97
CA THR A 30 19.10 -10.98 -6.81
C THR A 30 18.40 -9.80 -6.15
N ILE A 31 17.32 -9.31 -6.77
CA ILE A 31 16.55 -8.18 -6.26
C ILE A 31 15.17 -8.68 -5.86
N ASP A 32 14.86 -8.59 -4.58
CA ASP A 32 13.52 -8.78 -4.04
C ASP A 32 12.93 -7.43 -3.63
N VAL A 33 11.64 -7.20 -3.90
CA VAL A 33 11.02 -5.89 -3.65
C VAL A 33 9.81 -6.03 -2.75
N VAL A 34 9.76 -5.24 -1.69
CA VAL A 34 8.60 -5.12 -0.80
C VAL A 34 7.95 -3.75 -1.03
N GLY A 35 6.94 -3.73 -1.89
CA GLY A 35 6.31 -2.51 -2.37
C GLY A 35 4.97 -2.21 -1.68
N TRP A 36 4.73 -0.95 -1.33
CA TRP A 36 3.37 -0.50 -0.99
C TRP A 36 2.50 -0.29 -2.24
N VAL A 37 3.11 0.19 -3.32
CA VAL A 37 2.42 0.49 -4.57
C VAL A 37 2.94 -0.45 -5.65
N ALA A 38 2.03 -0.96 -6.48
CA ALA A 38 2.40 -1.79 -7.61
C ALA A 38 3.36 -1.04 -8.56
N PRO A 39 4.26 -1.75 -9.25
CA PRO A 39 5.19 -1.14 -10.21
C PRO A 39 4.42 -0.49 -11.37
N SER A 40 5.09 0.38 -12.13
CA SER A 40 4.42 1.10 -13.21
C SER A 40 4.04 0.25 -14.42
N ALA A 41 4.74 -0.86 -14.62
CA ALA A 41 4.47 -1.86 -15.64
C ALA A 41 4.91 -3.24 -15.10
N TRP A 42 4.84 -4.25 -15.96
CA TRP A 42 5.39 -5.58 -15.67
C TRP A 42 6.88 -5.52 -15.37
N VAL A 43 7.33 -6.30 -14.37
CA VAL A 43 8.73 -6.29 -13.87
C VAL A 43 9.26 -7.68 -13.50
N ALA A 44 8.52 -8.76 -13.76
CA ALA A 44 8.91 -10.10 -13.32
C ALA A 44 10.20 -10.61 -14.00
N ASP A 45 10.57 -10.03 -15.12
CA ASP A 45 11.83 -10.23 -15.83
C ASP A 45 13.02 -9.48 -15.19
N LYS A 46 12.73 -8.49 -14.33
CA LYS A 46 13.73 -7.59 -13.74
C LYS A 46 14.01 -7.84 -12.27
N VAL A 47 13.10 -8.47 -11.54
CA VAL A 47 13.24 -8.73 -10.10
C VAL A 47 12.92 -10.20 -9.85
N ASN A 48 13.57 -10.78 -8.84
CA ASN A 48 13.32 -12.17 -8.46
C ASN A 48 11.92 -12.32 -7.85
N SER A 49 11.56 -11.39 -6.96
CA SER A 49 10.20 -11.31 -6.43
C SER A 49 9.77 -9.86 -6.21
N PHE A 50 8.48 -9.60 -6.40
CA PHE A 50 7.86 -8.34 -5.99
C PHE A 50 6.64 -8.64 -5.12
N THR A 51 6.76 -8.35 -3.84
CA THR A 51 5.71 -8.52 -2.85
C THR A 51 4.98 -7.21 -2.64
N LEU A 52 3.77 -7.11 -3.21
CA LEU A 52 2.86 -5.98 -2.99
C LEU A 52 2.16 -6.15 -1.63
N ILE A 53 2.40 -5.24 -0.68
CA ILE A 53 1.80 -5.25 0.66
C ILE A 53 0.76 -4.15 0.88
N GLY A 54 0.72 -3.16 -0.01
CA GLY A 54 -0.27 -2.09 0.02
C GLY A 54 -1.48 -2.35 -0.87
N PRO A 55 -2.41 -1.38 -0.96
CA PRO A 55 -3.63 -1.54 -1.73
C PRO A 55 -3.33 -1.53 -3.24
N GLY A 56 -3.97 -2.44 -3.97
CA GLY A 56 -3.86 -2.53 -5.42
C GLY A 56 -3.72 -3.97 -5.92
N ARG A 57 -3.46 -4.11 -7.21
CA ARG A 57 -3.10 -5.39 -7.85
C ARG A 57 -1.84 -5.18 -8.68
N MET A 58 -1.04 -6.23 -8.80
CA MET A 58 0.12 -6.22 -9.69
C MET A 58 -0.34 -6.02 -11.15
N PRO A 59 0.44 -5.30 -11.97
CA PRO A 59 0.17 -5.22 -13.40
C PRO A 59 0.22 -6.62 -14.01
N ALA A 60 -0.66 -6.88 -14.98
CA ALA A 60 -0.66 -8.14 -15.72
C ALA A 60 0.55 -8.21 -16.65
N ALA A 61 0.97 -9.44 -16.98
CA ALA A 61 1.97 -9.66 -18.01
C ALA A 61 1.48 -9.03 -19.32
N PRO A 62 2.36 -8.41 -20.11
CA PRO A 62 2.00 -8.02 -21.46
C PRO A 62 1.53 -9.29 -22.18
N VAL A 63 0.30 -9.25 -22.70
CA VAL A 63 -0.22 -10.32 -23.55
C VAL A 63 0.66 -10.31 -24.78
N VAL A 64 1.54 -11.31 -24.89
CA VAL A 64 2.18 -11.63 -26.15
C VAL A 64 1.05 -12.15 -27.02
N GLU A 65 0.50 -11.31 -27.89
CA GLU A 65 -0.36 -11.79 -28.97
C GLU A 65 0.46 -12.84 -29.72
N PRO A 66 0.01 -14.11 -29.79
CA PRO A 66 0.71 -15.10 -30.57
C PRO A 66 0.78 -14.58 -32.01
N GLU A 67 1.99 -14.51 -32.57
CA GLU A 67 2.15 -14.30 -34.01
C GLU A 67 1.23 -15.29 -34.73
N PRO A 68 0.48 -14.87 -35.77
CA PRO A 68 -0.40 -15.77 -36.47
C PRO A 68 0.43 -16.92 -37.04
N ASP A 69 0.18 -18.13 -36.56
CA ASP A 69 0.71 -19.35 -37.16
C ASP A 69 0.50 -19.28 -38.68
N PRO A 70 1.51 -19.60 -39.51
CA PRO A 70 1.32 -19.61 -40.95
C PRO A 70 0.19 -20.59 -41.27
N ALA A 71 -0.87 -20.06 -41.87
CA ALA A 71 -2.07 -20.79 -42.27
C ALA A 71 -1.67 -22.08 -42.99
N THR A 72 -1.91 -23.22 -42.34
CA THR A 72 -1.83 -24.52 -42.99
C THR A 72 -3.02 -24.60 -43.94
N GLU A 73 -2.74 -24.76 -45.24
CA GLU A 73 -3.75 -24.88 -46.29
C GLU A 73 -4.75 -26.02 -45.97
N PRO A 74 -6.07 -25.83 -46.20
CA PRO A 74 -7.06 -26.84 -45.92
C PRO A 74 -6.94 -27.95 -46.97
N THR A 75 -6.45 -29.12 -46.57
CA THR A 75 -6.62 -30.32 -47.39
C THR A 75 -8.01 -30.88 -47.12
N ASP A 76 -8.79 -30.86 -48.19
CA ASP A 76 -10.14 -31.38 -48.38
C ASP A 76 -10.14 -32.91 -48.28
N GLU A 77 -10.81 -33.48 -47.27
CA GLU A 77 -11.42 -34.81 -47.39
C GLU A 77 -12.50 -35.02 -46.32
N ALA A 78 -13.75 -34.84 -46.72
CA ALA A 78 -14.93 -35.48 -46.13
C ALA A 78 -15.48 -36.47 -47.21
N PRO A 79 -16.18 -37.57 -46.88
CA PRO A 79 -17.50 -37.42 -46.24
C PRO A 79 -18.01 -38.55 -45.32
N ASP A 80 -18.98 -38.13 -44.51
CA ASP A 80 -20.21 -38.80 -44.08
C ASP A 80 -20.23 -40.03 -43.15
N ALA A 81 -20.76 -39.78 -41.94
CA ALA A 81 -21.75 -40.64 -41.29
C ALA A 81 -22.61 -39.85 -40.24
N VAL A 82 -23.69 -39.22 -40.70
CA VAL A 82 -25.10 -39.57 -40.38
C VAL A 82 -25.57 -39.61 -38.89
N ILE A 83 -26.47 -38.65 -38.56
CA ILE A 83 -27.70 -38.70 -37.68
C ILE A 83 -27.49 -38.76 -36.14
N ALA A 84 -28.15 -38.02 -35.22
CA ALA A 84 -29.12 -36.90 -35.17
C ALA A 84 -29.35 -36.54 -33.65
N PRO A 85 -30.10 -35.47 -33.28
CA PRO A 85 -29.95 -34.70 -32.03
C PRO A 85 -30.99 -35.00 -30.94
N GLU A 86 -30.72 -34.66 -29.67
CA GLU A 86 -31.80 -34.46 -28.69
C GLU A 86 -31.44 -33.62 -27.44
N ALA A 87 -32.38 -32.71 -27.11
CA ALA A 87 -32.86 -32.34 -25.76
C ALA A 87 -32.07 -31.35 -24.87
N VAL A 88 -32.35 -30.06 -25.10
CA VAL A 88 -32.90 -29.05 -24.17
C VAL A 88 -33.29 -29.52 -22.74
N ALA A 89 -32.83 -28.83 -21.68
CA ALA A 89 -33.68 -28.20 -20.65
C ALA A 89 -32.87 -27.53 -19.50
N ASP A 90 -33.17 -26.24 -19.30
CA ASP A 90 -32.78 -25.35 -18.20
C ASP A 90 -33.67 -25.56 -16.93
N PRO A 91 -33.34 -24.96 -15.76
CA PRO A 91 -33.72 -25.45 -14.43
C PRO A 91 -35.09 -25.00 -13.90
N GLU A 92 -35.72 -25.87 -13.10
CA GLU A 92 -36.95 -25.59 -12.35
C GLU A 92 -36.71 -24.74 -11.10
N THR A 93 -37.49 -23.66 -11.04
CA THR A 93 -37.83 -22.81 -9.91
C THR A 93 -39.04 -23.36 -9.13
N VAL A 94 -38.99 -23.44 -7.80
CA VAL A 94 -40.19 -23.40 -6.91
C VAL A 94 -39.85 -22.78 -5.54
N VAL A 95 -40.03 -21.46 -5.45
CA VAL A 95 -41.01 -20.71 -4.62
C VAL A 95 -41.45 -21.24 -3.23
N GLU A 96 -41.47 -20.28 -2.27
CA GLU A 96 -42.29 -20.12 -1.05
C GLU A 96 -42.05 -21.02 0.19
N ASP A 97 -41.76 -20.39 1.35
CA ASP A 97 -42.83 -20.12 2.33
C ASP A 97 -42.39 -19.08 3.40
N GLU A 98 -43.37 -18.32 3.87
CA GLU A 98 -43.28 -17.11 4.68
C GLU A 98 -43.77 -17.43 6.10
N ALA A 99 -42.96 -17.17 7.14
CA ALA A 99 -43.45 -17.24 8.52
C ALA A 99 -42.74 -16.24 9.47
N LYS A 100 -43.24 -15.01 9.45
CA LYS A 100 -43.81 -14.24 10.56
C LYS A 100 -43.22 -14.37 12.00
N VAL A 101 -43.21 -13.20 12.66
CA VAL A 101 -43.30 -12.90 14.12
C VAL A 101 -42.02 -12.34 14.77
N ALA A 102 -41.97 -11.00 14.87
CA ALA A 102 -41.34 -10.24 15.96
C ALA A 102 -42.33 -10.15 17.16
N PRO A 103 -42.06 -9.49 18.32
CA PRO A 103 -40.85 -8.81 18.82
C PRO A 103 -40.52 -9.17 20.29
N ALA A 104 -39.37 -8.73 20.83
CA ALA A 104 -39.19 -8.67 22.28
C ALA A 104 -38.30 -7.47 22.68
N ALA A 105 -38.98 -6.43 23.15
CA ALA A 105 -38.39 -5.30 23.86
C ALA A 105 -38.23 -5.65 25.34
N ALA A 106 -37.04 -5.46 25.90
CA ALA A 106 -36.75 -5.25 27.32
C ALA A 106 -35.23 -5.04 27.45
N GLN A 107 -34.67 -4.17 28.28
CA GLN A 107 -35.18 -3.21 29.23
C GLN A 107 -34.01 -2.26 29.52
N VAL A 108 -34.34 -1.00 29.74
CA VAL A 108 -33.44 0.04 30.23
C VAL A 108 -33.07 -0.29 31.67
N ALA A 109 -31.80 -0.59 31.93
CA ALA A 109 -31.26 -0.68 33.28
C ALA A 109 -30.66 0.67 33.68
N ALA A 110 -31.13 1.13 34.83
CA ALA A 110 -30.96 2.47 35.34
C ALA A 110 -29.53 2.79 35.77
N ALA A 111 -29.27 4.09 35.71
CA ALA A 111 -28.16 4.82 36.28
C ALA A 111 -27.73 4.34 37.68
N ALA A 112 -26.44 4.03 37.81
CA ALA A 112 -25.70 4.20 39.05
C ALA A 112 -24.68 5.32 38.82
N SER A 113 -25.02 6.51 39.29
CA SER A 113 -24.20 7.71 39.21
C SER A 113 -22.94 7.55 40.08
N THR A 114 -21.80 7.32 39.45
CA THR A 114 -20.50 7.48 40.12
C THR A 114 -20.23 8.98 40.29
N PRO A 115 -19.86 9.48 41.47
CA PRO A 115 -19.54 10.90 41.64
C PRO A 115 -18.32 11.29 40.78
N PRO A 116 -18.34 12.47 40.13
CA PRO A 116 -17.23 12.89 39.27
C PRO A 116 -15.96 13.16 40.10
N PRO A 117 -14.77 12.86 39.56
CA PRO A 117 -13.50 13.19 40.22
C PRO A 117 -13.35 14.72 40.36
N PRO A 118 -12.63 15.20 41.40
CA PRO A 118 -12.43 16.62 41.63
C PRO A 118 -11.76 17.29 40.41
N PRO A 119 -12.11 18.56 40.09
CA PRO A 119 -11.59 19.23 38.91
C PRO A 119 -10.08 19.37 39.02
N ALA A 120 -9.36 18.88 38.01
CA ALA A 120 -7.93 19.06 37.85
C ALA A 120 -7.58 20.56 37.94
N ALA A 121 -6.56 20.87 38.74
CA ALA A 121 -6.07 22.23 38.96
C ALA A 121 -5.94 22.99 37.64
N ALA A 122 -6.65 24.12 37.54
CA ALA A 122 -6.68 24.94 36.35
C ALA A 122 -5.26 25.44 36.03
N LYS A 123 -4.72 25.03 34.87
CA LYS A 123 -3.43 25.51 34.36
C LYS A 123 -3.39 27.05 34.42
N PRO A 124 -2.26 27.66 34.83
CA PRO A 124 -2.18 29.10 35.06
C PRO A 124 -2.58 29.84 33.78
N ARG A 125 -3.58 30.72 33.92
CA ARG A 125 -4.08 31.53 32.81
C ARG A 125 -2.91 32.41 32.33
N PRO A 126 -2.59 32.45 31.03
CA PRO A 126 -1.51 33.30 30.54
C PRO A 126 -1.80 34.75 30.94
N THR A 127 -0.81 35.46 31.48
CA THR A 127 -0.91 36.87 31.88
C THR A 127 -0.32 37.78 30.81
N GLY A 128 -0.88 39.00 30.71
CA GLY A 128 -0.37 40.11 29.90
C GLY A 128 -0.21 39.82 28.40
N ALA A 129 1.03 39.87 27.91
CA ALA A 129 1.38 39.80 26.49
C ALA A 129 0.94 38.49 25.82
N LYS A 130 1.02 37.35 26.53
CA LYS A 130 0.64 36.04 25.97
C LYS A 130 -0.86 35.93 25.67
N ARG A 131 -1.73 36.70 26.35
CA ARG A 131 -3.16 36.78 25.99
C ARG A 131 -3.39 37.58 24.72
N VAL A 132 -2.66 38.68 24.55
CA VAL A 132 -2.79 39.55 23.38
C VAL A 132 -2.34 38.80 22.14
N VAL A 133 -1.20 38.11 22.19
CA VAL A 133 -0.73 37.27 21.07
C VAL A 133 -1.73 36.17 20.75
N LYS A 134 -2.24 35.45 21.77
CA LYS A 134 -3.23 34.39 21.56
C LYS A 134 -4.57 34.93 21.03
N ALA A 135 -4.96 36.14 21.42
CA ALA A 135 -6.15 36.80 20.90
C ALA A 135 -5.96 37.28 19.45
N VAL A 136 -4.78 37.77 19.09
CA VAL A 136 -4.42 38.14 17.72
C VAL A 136 -4.39 36.89 16.83
N GLU A 137 -3.73 35.81 17.26
CA GLU A 137 -3.76 34.53 16.56
C GLU A 137 -5.17 33.96 16.41
N TRP A 138 -6.00 34.06 17.46
CA TRP A 138 -7.39 33.62 17.40
C TRP A 138 -8.19 34.44 16.41
N ARG A 139 -8.00 35.77 16.38
CA ARG A 139 -8.64 36.66 15.40
C ARG A 139 -8.15 36.38 13.97
N ALA A 140 -6.87 36.14 13.77
CA ALA A 140 -6.31 35.76 12.48
C ALA A 140 -6.88 34.41 11.98
N ARG A 141 -6.99 33.40 12.86
CA ARG A 141 -7.65 32.12 12.53
C ARG A 141 -9.13 32.31 12.23
N LYS A 142 -9.83 33.20 12.95
CA LYS A 142 -11.25 33.49 12.72
C LYS A 142 -11.43 34.18 11.35
N ALA A 143 -10.58 35.16 11.03
CA ALA A 143 -10.58 35.83 9.73
C ALA A 143 -10.29 34.84 8.59
N LYS A 144 -9.32 33.93 8.75
CA LYS A 144 -9.01 32.90 7.75
C LYS A 144 -10.15 31.89 7.55
N LYS A 145 -10.89 31.55 8.61
CA LYS A 145 -12.10 30.71 8.53
C LYS A 145 -13.28 31.42 7.84
N VAL A 146 -13.41 32.74 8.04
CA VAL A 146 -14.47 33.53 7.40
C VAL A 146 -14.15 33.76 5.93
N ALA A 147 -12.90 34.07 5.59
CA ALA A 147 -12.43 34.19 4.20
C ALA A 147 -12.54 32.85 3.46
N GLY A 148 -12.21 31.72 4.10
CA GLY A 148 -12.39 30.38 3.52
C GLY A 148 -13.85 29.91 3.39
N ARG A 149 -14.83 30.63 3.97
CA ARG A 149 -16.28 30.35 3.84
C ARG A 149 -16.96 31.13 2.71
N MET A 150 -16.27 32.11 2.12
CA MET A 150 -16.75 32.86 0.95
C MET A 150 -16.33 32.20 -0.37
N LEU A 151 -16.58 30.89 -0.48
CA LEU A 151 -16.73 30.28 -1.79
C LEU A 151 -18.13 30.65 -2.32
N PRO A 152 -18.26 31.14 -3.57
CA PRO A 152 -19.53 31.58 -4.14
C PRO A 152 -20.57 30.47 -4.08
N LYS A 153 -21.85 30.84 -3.82
CA LYS A 153 -22.97 29.91 -3.62
C LYS A 153 -23.15 28.89 -4.74
N ALA A 154 -22.65 29.17 -5.95
CA ALA A 154 -22.65 28.25 -7.10
C ALA A 154 -21.86 26.94 -6.85
N ILE A 155 -20.86 26.94 -5.96
CA ILE A 155 -20.06 25.75 -5.62
C ILE A 155 -20.74 24.91 -4.50
N LYS A 156 -21.76 25.45 -3.83
CA LYS A 156 -22.49 24.74 -2.76
C LYS A 156 -23.66 23.89 -3.29
N THR A 157 -24.08 24.13 -4.54
CA THR A 157 -25.17 23.40 -5.21
C THR A 157 -24.68 22.37 -6.22
N SER A 158 -23.39 22.33 -6.55
CA SER A 158 -22.83 21.16 -7.22
C SER A 158 -22.83 20.00 -6.24
N ALA A 159 -23.41 18.88 -6.66
CA ALA A 159 -23.40 17.59 -5.96
C ALA A 159 -22.05 17.39 -5.28
N PRO A 160 -22.00 16.86 -4.03
CA PRO A 160 -20.77 16.79 -3.26
C PRO A 160 -19.71 16.19 -4.17
N VAL A 161 -18.79 17.04 -4.65
CA VAL A 161 -17.63 16.60 -5.39
C VAL A 161 -16.98 15.73 -4.35
N LYS A 162 -17.18 14.41 -4.52
CA LYS A 162 -16.71 13.36 -3.66
C LYS A 162 -15.24 13.66 -3.64
N PHE A 163 -14.80 14.34 -2.58
CA PHE A 163 -13.44 14.80 -2.48
C PHE A 163 -12.67 13.50 -2.64
N LEU A 164 -12.06 13.33 -3.80
CA LEU A 164 -10.93 12.47 -3.95
C LEU A 164 -9.96 13.09 -2.95
N ARG A 165 -10.06 12.61 -1.70
CA ARG A 165 -8.95 12.47 -0.77
C ARG A 165 -7.98 11.51 -1.45
N GLY A 166 -7.56 11.85 -2.67
CA GLY A 166 -6.48 11.22 -3.36
C GLY A 166 -5.29 11.52 -2.48
N GLN A 167 -4.83 10.48 -1.81
CA GLN A 167 -3.42 10.22 -1.53
C GLN A 167 -2.55 11.45 -1.32
N ARG A 168 -2.98 12.42 -0.50
CA ARG A 168 -2.01 13.19 0.28
C ARG A 168 -1.50 12.17 1.26
N ALA A 169 -0.29 11.66 1.00
CA ALA A 169 0.54 10.87 1.89
C ALA A 169 -0.06 10.89 3.29
N THR A 170 -0.73 9.79 3.66
CA THR A 170 -1.26 9.65 5.02
C THR A 170 -0.08 9.96 5.92
N SER A 171 -0.24 10.88 6.87
CA SER A 171 0.83 11.24 7.84
C SER A 171 1.48 10.02 8.48
N ASP A 172 0.78 8.89 8.44
CA ASP A 172 1.16 7.60 9.00
C ASP A 172 1.45 6.52 7.94
N LEU A 173 1.76 6.88 6.67
CA LEU A 173 2.08 5.91 5.62
C LEU A 173 3.24 5.01 6.03
N GLY A 174 4.33 5.58 6.57
CA GLY A 174 5.48 4.80 7.02
C GLY A 174 5.15 3.85 8.17
N LYS A 175 4.27 4.26 9.10
CA LYS A 175 3.79 3.39 10.18
C LYS A 175 2.90 2.28 9.65
N THR A 176 1.96 2.60 8.78
CA THR A 176 1.05 1.61 8.18
C THR A 176 1.82 0.62 7.31
N TYR A 177 2.80 1.10 6.54
CA TYR A 177 3.72 0.27 5.77
C TYR A 177 4.46 -0.71 6.70
N TRP A 178 5.04 -0.19 7.78
CA TRP A 178 5.74 -1.01 8.78
C TRP A 178 4.83 -2.04 9.46
N GLU A 179 3.62 -1.66 9.87
CA GLU A 179 2.64 -2.59 10.44
C GLU A 179 2.28 -3.71 9.46
N ARG A 180 2.16 -3.38 8.16
CA ARG A 180 1.94 -4.39 7.12
C ARG A 180 3.13 -5.31 6.92
N VAL A 181 4.36 -4.78 6.91
CA VAL A 181 5.60 -5.59 6.88
C VAL A 181 5.62 -6.56 8.06
N LEU A 182 5.32 -6.08 9.27
CA LEU A 182 5.28 -6.92 10.47
C LEU A 182 4.19 -7.99 10.45
N SER A 183 3.04 -7.68 9.85
CA SER A 183 1.92 -8.62 9.77
C SER A 183 2.18 -9.80 8.81
N ARG A 184 3.18 -9.67 7.93
CA ARG A 184 3.46 -10.59 6.84
C ARG A 184 4.72 -11.41 7.12
N ARG A 185 4.51 -12.69 7.44
CA ARG A 185 5.62 -13.62 7.73
C ARG A 185 6.51 -13.88 6.53
N ASP A 186 5.89 -14.04 5.37
CA ASP A 186 6.57 -14.18 4.07
C ASP A 186 7.56 -13.04 3.82
N VAL A 187 7.14 -11.79 4.06
CA VAL A 187 8.01 -10.62 3.91
C VAL A 187 9.18 -10.64 4.90
N LEU A 188 8.93 -11.04 6.15
CA LEU A 188 9.98 -11.11 7.17
C LEU A 188 11.00 -12.21 6.86
N GLU A 189 10.56 -13.33 6.29
CA GLU A 189 11.42 -14.43 5.84
C GLU A 189 12.30 -14.01 4.66
N THR A 190 11.74 -13.31 3.65
CA THR A 190 12.54 -12.74 2.55
C THR A 190 13.58 -11.76 3.07
N ILE A 191 13.23 -10.94 4.05
CA ILE A 191 14.14 -10.01 4.70
C ILE A 191 15.25 -10.74 5.49
N ASP A 192 14.93 -11.87 6.14
CA ASP A 192 15.93 -12.66 6.87
C ASP A 192 16.95 -13.32 5.96
N GLN A 193 16.57 -13.62 4.73
CA GLN A 193 17.44 -14.20 3.70
C GLN A 193 18.24 -13.14 2.94
N ALA A 194 18.04 -11.85 3.23
CA ALA A 194 18.72 -10.76 2.53
C ALA A 194 20.12 -10.54 3.11
N ASP A 195 21.08 -10.26 2.23
CA ASP A 195 22.40 -9.78 2.64
C ASP A 195 22.32 -8.31 3.03
N VAL A 196 21.54 -7.51 2.30
CA VAL A 196 21.33 -6.07 2.56
C VAL A 196 19.87 -5.70 2.33
N VAL A 197 19.31 -4.90 3.25
CA VAL A 197 17.97 -4.30 3.08
C VAL A 197 18.11 -2.81 2.81
N ILE A 198 17.48 -2.31 1.75
CA ILE A 198 17.59 -0.92 1.30
C ILE A 198 16.24 -0.22 1.43
N ALA A 199 16.17 0.83 2.25
CA ALA A 199 15.04 1.75 2.27
C ALA A 199 15.20 2.85 1.20
N LEU A 200 14.29 2.89 0.22
CA LEU A 200 14.42 3.76 -0.95
C LEU A 200 13.76 5.15 -0.80
N ASP A 201 12.74 5.27 0.04
CA ASP A 201 11.99 6.52 0.20
C ASP A 201 11.55 6.78 1.63
N ALA A 202 11.11 8.02 1.90
CA ALA A 202 10.73 8.48 3.23
C ALA A 202 9.70 7.59 3.95
N GLY A 203 8.78 6.94 3.23
CA GLY A 203 7.84 6.00 3.84
C GLY A 203 8.50 4.69 4.26
N ALA A 204 9.48 4.22 3.50
CA ALA A 204 10.25 3.02 3.78
C ALA A 204 11.34 3.24 4.86
N ILE A 205 11.86 4.46 5.04
CA ILE A 205 12.87 4.79 6.06
C ILE A 205 12.37 4.40 7.46
N TRP A 206 11.09 4.64 7.77
CA TRP A 206 10.52 4.26 9.07
C TRP A 206 10.57 2.74 9.30
N ALA A 207 10.22 1.95 8.27
CA ALA A 207 10.30 0.50 8.34
C ALA A 207 11.76 0.03 8.45
N GLY A 208 12.66 0.58 7.63
CA GLY A 208 14.09 0.25 7.67
C GLY A 208 14.71 0.53 9.04
N TRP A 209 14.39 1.67 9.65
CA TRP A 209 14.83 2.00 11.01
C TRP A 209 14.35 0.96 12.04
N ASN A 210 13.06 0.62 12.04
CA ASN A 210 12.52 -0.37 12.97
C ASN A 210 13.08 -1.77 12.72
N LEU A 211 13.40 -2.10 11.47
CA LEU A 211 14.01 -3.37 11.09
C LEU A 211 15.43 -3.48 11.65
N GLY A 212 16.26 -2.46 11.46
CA GLY A 212 17.63 -2.43 11.99
C GLY A 212 17.70 -2.46 13.52
N GLN A 213 16.69 -1.91 14.20
CA GLN A 213 16.57 -2.02 15.67
C GLN A 213 16.20 -3.44 16.14
N ARG A 214 15.52 -4.23 15.31
CA ARG A 214 15.06 -5.59 15.65
C ARG A 214 16.04 -6.67 15.22
N LYS A 215 16.71 -6.47 14.09
CA LYS A 215 17.60 -7.44 13.44
C LYS A 215 18.97 -6.79 13.26
N ALA A 216 19.85 -7.03 14.23
CA ALA A 216 21.23 -6.53 14.18
C ALA A 216 22.11 -7.32 13.18
N SER A 217 21.66 -8.49 12.71
CA SER A 217 22.42 -9.37 11.82
C SER A 217 22.38 -8.94 10.35
N THR A 218 21.28 -8.33 9.90
CA THR A 218 21.11 -7.91 8.51
C THR A 218 21.27 -6.40 8.42
N PRO A 219 22.27 -5.88 7.69
CA PRO A 219 22.46 -4.46 7.55
C PRO A 219 21.28 -3.81 6.83
N VAL A 220 20.72 -2.78 7.45
CA VAL A 220 19.63 -1.98 6.89
C VAL A 220 20.15 -0.60 6.55
N VAL A 221 20.02 -0.23 5.29
CA VAL A 221 20.68 0.92 4.72
C VAL A 221 19.69 1.88 4.10
N LEU A 222 19.99 3.16 4.17
CA LEU A 222 19.17 4.23 3.60
C LEU A 222 19.76 4.64 2.25
N GLY A 223 19.09 4.24 1.17
CA GLY A 223 19.48 4.55 -0.20
C GLY A 223 20.60 3.67 -0.80
N LEU A 224 20.72 3.74 -2.12
CA LEU A 224 21.63 2.90 -2.93
C LEU A 224 23.14 3.18 -2.68
N PRO A 225 23.61 4.43 -2.55
CA PRO A 225 25.05 4.69 -2.39
C PRO A 225 25.62 4.07 -1.12
N ALA A 226 24.84 4.03 -0.04
CA ALA A 226 25.26 3.40 1.19
C ALA A 226 25.17 1.87 1.08
N ALA A 227 24.17 1.32 0.38
CA ALA A 227 24.08 -0.11 0.14
C ALA A 227 25.26 -0.64 -0.68
N ARG A 228 25.72 0.12 -1.67
CA ARG A 228 26.93 -0.20 -2.43
C ARG A 228 28.15 -0.38 -1.52
N ARG A 229 28.33 0.53 -0.55
CA ARG A 229 29.45 0.44 0.41
C ARG A 229 29.38 -0.82 1.26
N GLU A 230 28.19 -1.18 1.75
CA GLU A 230 28.01 -2.42 2.51
C GLU A 230 28.33 -3.66 1.67
N LEU A 231 27.84 -3.71 0.42
CA LEU A 231 28.17 -4.81 -0.50
C LEU A 231 29.67 -4.88 -0.81
N ASP A 232 30.33 -3.74 -1.01
CA ASP A 232 31.78 -3.67 -1.22
C ASP A 232 32.54 -4.18 0.02
N MET A 233 32.07 -3.86 1.23
CA MET A 233 32.65 -4.37 2.48
C MET A 233 32.47 -5.88 2.65
N MET A 234 31.35 -6.44 2.20
CA MET A 234 31.14 -7.91 2.21
C MET A 234 32.01 -8.64 1.19
N LYS A 235 32.34 -7.98 0.08
CA LYS A 235 33.22 -8.53 -0.98
C LYS A 235 34.70 -8.47 -0.59
N ALA A 236 35.09 -7.52 0.25
CA ALA A 236 36.46 -7.43 0.75
C ALA A 236 36.75 -8.56 1.74
N PRO A 237 37.87 -9.29 1.61
CA PRO A 237 38.24 -10.29 2.60
C PRO A 237 38.46 -9.61 3.95
N SER A 238 37.75 -10.07 4.98
CA SER A 238 37.97 -9.64 6.36
C SER A 238 39.42 -9.95 6.72
N THR A 239 40.25 -8.91 6.80
CA THR A 239 41.66 -9.01 7.20
C THR A 239 41.78 -9.27 8.69
#